data_AF-A0A5S9IQ54-F1
#
_entry.id   AF-A0A5S9IQ54-F1
#
_cell.length_a   1.000
_cell.length_b   1.000
_cell.length_c   1.000
_cell.angle_alpha   90.00
_cell.angle_beta   90.00
_cell.angle_gamma   90.00
#
_symmetry.space_group_name_H-M   'P 1'
#
loop_
_entity.id
_entity.type
_entity.pdbx_description
1 polymer ?
#
loop_
_entity_poly.entity_id
_entity_poly.type
_entity_poly.pdbx_seq_one_letter_code
_entity_poly.pdbx_strand_id
1 'polypeptide(L)' 'MAKEDVKKIIQKAKENEEFMVSILQNAQQALQSYNLSQTELEFFQTADRKTIEGLKDSCFELAK' A
#
# COMPACT_ATOMS: atom_id res chain seq x y z
N MET A 1 3.89 -10.59 -9.55
CA MET A 1 4.96 -10.28 -8.59
C MET A 1 4.67 -8.99 -7.83
N ALA A 2 4.45 -7.82 -8.44
CA ALA A 2 4.16 -6.58 -7.71
C ALA A 2 2.80 -6.53 -6.96
N LYS A 3 1.73 -7.10 -7.54
CA LYS A 3 0.38 -7.15 -6.92
C LYS A 3 0.33 -7.83 -5.54
N GLU A 4 1.21 -8.81 -5.28
CA GLU A 4 1.24 -9.52 -3.99
C GLU A 4 1.84 -8.65 -2.88
N ASP A 5 2.84 -7.83 -3.21
CA ASP A 5 3.47 -6.93 -2.24
C ASP A 5 2.53 -5.79 -1.86
N VAL A 6 1.80 -5.20 -2.83
CA VAL A 6 0.75 -4.21 -2.56
C VAL A 6 -0.31 -4.76 -1.60
N LYS A 7 -0.77 -6.00 -1.84
CA LYS A 7 -1.75 -6.65 -0.96
C LYS A 7 -1.21 -6.85 0.46
N LYS A 8 0.04 -7.33 0.59
CA LYS A 8 0.70 -7.49 1.91
C LYS A 8 0.86 -6.17 2.65
N ILE A 9 1.21 -5.09 1.94
CA ILE A 9 1.35 -3.75 2.52
C ILE A 9 0.01 -3.28 3.08
N ILE A 10 -1.06 -3.38 2.30
CA ILE A 10 -2.41 -2.95 2.71
C ILE A 10 -2.89 -3.76 3.91
N GLN A 11 -2.69 -5.08 3.88
CA GLN A 11 -3.08 -5.94 5.00
C GLN A 11 -2.30 -5.56 6.27
N LYS A 12 -0.99 -5.42 6.17
CA LYS A 12 -0.14 -5.00 7.30
C LYS A 12 -0.53 -3.61 7.81
N ALA A 13 -0.89 -2.67 6.94
CA ALA A 13 -1.32 -1.34 7.32
C ALA A 13 -2.67 -1.35 8.07
N LYS A 14 -3.56 -2.29 7.73
CA LYS A 14 -4.83 -2.49 8.46
C LYS A 14 -4.63 -3.14 9.83
N GLU A 15 -3.66 -4.04 9.94
CA GLU A 15 -3.36 -4.77 11.18
C GLU A 15 -2.43 -4.00 12.12
N ASN A 16 -1.63 -3.06 11.59
CA ASN A 16 -0.62 -2.31 12.34
C ASN A 16 -0.72 -0.80 12.04
N GLU A 17 -1.22 -0.06 13.03
CA GLU A 17 -1.41 1.39 12.93
C GLU A 17 -0.08 2.16 12.83
N GLU A 18 0.99 1.72 13.48
CA GLU A 18 2.30 2.36 13.37
C GLU A 18 2.87 2.23 11.95
N PHE A 19 2.63 1.09 11.30
CA PHE A 19 3.01 0.88 9.91
C PHE A 19 2.16 1.75 8.97
N MET A 20 0.86 1.88 9.22
CA MET A 20 0.00 2.82 8.48
C MET A 20 0.52 4.26 8.59
N VAL A 21 0.83 4.72 9.81
CA VAL A 21 1.39 6.06 10.03
C VAL A 21 2.72 6.23 9.30
N SER A 22 3.58 5.20 9.31
CA SER A 22 4.87 5.23 8.61
C SER A 22 4.70 5.40 7.09
N ILE A 23 3.72 4.72 6.49
CA ILE A 23 3.38 4.89 5.06
C ILE A 23 2.90 6.32 4.80
N LEU A 24 1.99 6.84 5.64
CA LEU A 24 1.42 8.18 5.46
C LEU A 24 2.45 9.31 5.69
N GLN A 25 3.47 9.09 6.52
CA GLN A 25 4.54 10.05 6.75
C GLN A 25 5.61 9.98 5.67
N ASN A 26 6.05 8.78 5.30
CA ASN A 26 7.06 8.57 4.27
C ASN A 26 6.93 7.18 3.64
N ALA A 27 6.05 7.06 2.64
CA ALA A 27 5.82 5.83 1.91
C ALA A 27 7.09 5.27 1.26
N GLN A 28 8.01 6.13 0.80
CA GLN A 28 9.25 5.68 0.16
C GLN A 28 10.16 4.94 1.15
N GLN A 29 10.31 5.46 2.36
CA GLN A 29 11.11 4.81 3.40
C GLN A 29 10.38 3.59 4.01
N ALA A 30 9.05 3.69 4.22
CA ALA A 30 8.26 2.61 4.78
C ALA A 30 8.15 1.39 3.86
N LEU A 31 8.19 1.62 2.53
CA LEU A 31 7.97 0.58 1.52
C LEU A 31 9.25 0.17 0.77
N GLN A 32 10.43 0.69 1.16
CA GLN A 32 11.71 0.39 0.51
C GLN A 32 12.06 -1.10 0.45
N SER A 33 11.53 -1.90 1.39
CA SER A 33 11.75 -3.35 1.45
C SER A 33 10.84 -4.16 0.51
N TYR A 34 9.87 -3.50 -0.14
CA TYR A 34 8.91 -4.13 -1.03
C TYR A 34 9.27 -3.85 -2.48
N ASN A 35 9.00 -4.81 -3.36
CA ASN A 35 9.29 -4.66 -4.79
C ASN A 35 8.13 -3.97 -5.49
N LEU A 36 7.98 -2.67 -5.23
CA LEU A 36 6.97 -1.82 -5.84
C LEU A 36 7.47 -1.19 -7.13
N SER A 37 6.59 -1.13 -8.13
CA SER A 37 6.76 -0.24 -9.26
C SER A 37 6.61 1.22 -8.83
N GLN A 38 7.14 2.13 -9.66
CA GLN A 38 7.04 3.57 -9.41
C GLN A 38 5.57 4.02 -9.26
N THR A 39 4.66 3.49 -10.08
CA THR A 39 3.23 3.80 -10.02
C THR A 39 2.58 3.35 -8.71
N GLU A 40 2.97 2.19 -8.19
CA GLU A 40 2.46 1.70 -6.90
C GLU A 40 3.00 2.53 -5.73
N LEU A 41 4.27 2.96 -5.81
CA LEU A 41 4.84 3.84 -4.80
C LEU A 41 4.16 5.22 -4.80
N GLU A 42 3.92 5.80 -5.98
CA GLU A 42 3.19 7.06 -6.14
C GLU A 42 1.76 6.96 -5.62
N PHE A 43 1.10 5.81 -5.79
CA PHE A 43 -0.20 5.54 -5.17
C PHE A 43 -0.12 5.65 -3.65
N PHE A 44 0.85 5.00 -3.00
CA PHE A 44 0.99 5.08 -1.53
C PHE A 44 1.43 6.46 -1.02
N GLN A 45 2.16 7.24 -1.83
CA GLN A 45 2.54 8.61 -1.50
C GLN A 45 1.36 9.58 -1.55
N THR A 46 0.36 9.30 -2.40
CA THR A 46 -0.81 10.17 -2.61
C THR A 46 -2.06 9.69 -1.89
N ALA A 47 -2.12 8.41 -1.51
CA ALA A 47 -3.23 7.82 -0.80
C ALA A 47 -3.32 8.33 0.64
N ASP A 48 -4.54 8.68 1.06
CA ASP A 48 -4.85 8.95 2.45
C ASP A 48 -5.22 7.65 3.19
N ARG A 49 -5.30 7.72 4.52
CA ARG A 49 -5.66 6.58 5.38
C ARG A 49 -6.95 5.89 4.93
N LYS A 50 -7.98 6.68 4.56
CA LYS A 50 -9.28 6.16 4.13
C LYS A 50 -9.18 5.39 2.83
N THR A 51 -8.34 5.85 1.89
CA THR A 51 -8.08 5.13 0.65
C THR A 51 -7.45 3.77 0.95
N ILE A 52 -6.40 3.71 1.77
CA ILE A 52 -5.70 2.45 2.11
C ILE A 52 -6.63 1.48 2.87
N GLU A 53 -7.43 1.98 3.81
CA GLU A 53 -8.43 1.18 4.53
C GLU A 53 -9.55 0.68 3.61
N GLY A 54 -9.97 1.53 2.66
CA GLY A 54 -11.03 1.27 1.70
C GLY A 54 -10.66 0.32 0.56
N LEU A 55 -9.36 0.11 0.30
CA LEU A 55 -8.90 -0.88 -0.67
C LEU A 55 -9.33 -2.28 -0.24
N LYS A 56 -10.22 -2.88 -1.01
CA LYS A 56 -10.62 -4.27 -0.86
C LYS A 56 -9.85 -5.14 -1.85
N ASP A 57 -9.74 -6.42 -1.54
CA ASP A 57 -9.10 -7.40 -2.43
C ASP A 57 -9.67 -7.37 -3.86
N SER A 58 -10.96 -7.06 -4.01
CA SER A 58 -11.65 -6.92 -5.29
C SER A 58 -11.14 -5.76 -6.16
N CYS A 59 -10.47 -4.75 -5.59
CA CYS A 59 -9.86 -3.66 -6.35
C CYS A 59 -8.67 -4.14 -7.20
N PHE A 60 -8.04 -5.27 -6.84
CA PHE A 60 -6.87 -5.81 -7.54
C PHE A 60 -7.22 -6.85 -8.63
N GLU A 61 -8.48 -7.32 -8.64
CA GLU A 61 -8.98 -8.34 -9.56
C GLU A 61 -9.50 -7.78 -10.90
N LEU A 62 -9.75 -6.46 -10.99
CA LEU A 62 -10.34 -5.82 -12.17
C LEU A 62 -9.36 -5.54 -13.33
N ALA A 63 -8.07 -5.79 -13.17
CA ALA A 63 -7.10 -5.71 -14.25
C ALA A 63 -6.79 -7.13 -14.75
N LYS A 64 -7.62 -7.63 -15.67
CA LYS A 64 -7.44 -8.87 -16.42
C LYS A 64 -7.29 -8.58 -17.90
#